data_AF-A0A950H3K7-F1
#
_entry.id   AF-A0A950H3K7-F1
#
_cell.length_a   1.000
_cell.length_b   1.000
_cell.length_c   1.000
_cell.angle_alpha   90.00
_cell.angle_beta   90.00
_cell.angle_gamma   90.00
#
_symmetry.space_group_name_H-M   'P 1'
#
loop_
_entity.id
_entity.type
_entity.pdbx_description
1 polymer ?
#
loop_
_entity_poly.entity_id
_entity_poly.type
_entity_poly.pdbx_seq_one_letter_code
_entity_poly.pdbx_strand_id
1 'polypeptide(L)'
;MKPLLACAAFTLFASSFAPQEQQFVRIVWTAHWIDVPGASKQDYGVYHFRRTFDMATKPDRLVVYVSGDNRYQLFVNGKRVSWGPARGDLTHWRYEAVDIAAQLRAGKNVLAA
;
A
#
# COMPACT_ATOMS: atom_id res chain seq x y z
N MET A 1 54.54 16.33 -30.68
CA MET A 1 53.51 15.54 -29.97
C MET A 1 52.86 16.44 -28.92
N LYS A 2 51.55 16.73 -29.04
CA LYS A 2 50.76 17.59 -28.11
C LYS A 2 49.89 16.69 -27.23
N PRO A 3 49.92 16.76 -25.89
CA PRO A 3 48.92 16.10 -25.08
C PRO A 3 47.68 17.00 -24.93
N LEU A 4 46.52 16.52 -25.37
CA LEU A 4 45.22 17.08 -25.02
C LEU A 4 44.90 16.70 -23.56
N LEU A 5 44.70 17.70 -22.71
CA LEU A 5 44.01 17.54 -21.43
C LEU A 5 42.50 17.65 -21.68
N ALA A 6 41.74 16.61 -21.38
CA ALA A 6 40.28 16.65 -21.32
C ALA A 6 39.84 16.72 -19.85
N CYS A 7 39.29 17.86 -19.44
CA CYS A 7 38.60 18.00 -18.15
C CYS A 7 37.23 17.32 -18.23
N ALA A 8 37.04 16.22 -17.50
CA ALA A 8 35.71 15.68 -17.25
C ALA A 8 35.03 16.50 -16.14
N ALA A 9 34.04 17.31 -16.50
CA ALA A 9 33.21 18.00 -15.53
C ALA A 9 32.21 17.01 -14.91
N PHE A 10 32.43 16.66 -13.63
CA PHE A 10 31.50 15.85 -12.86
C PHE A 10 30.37 16.77 -12.36
N THR A 11 29.22 16.77 -13.03
CA THR A 11 28.05 17.54 -12.59
C THR A 11 27.47 16.90 -11.34
N LEU A 12 27.72 17.52 -10.19
CA LEU A 12 27.05 17.22 -8.93
C LEU A 12 25.56 17.58 -9.07
N PHE A 13 24.69 16.58 -9.23
CA PHE A 13 23.25 16.75 -9.05
C PHE A 13 22.97 16.96 -7.56
N ALA A 14 22.81 18.22 -7.15
CA ALA A 14 22.24 18.55 -5.86
C ALA A 14 20.79 18.07 -5.84
N SER A 15 20.52 16.94 -5.19
CA SER A 15 19.15 16.49 -4.96
C SER A 15 18.52 17.40 -3.93
N SER A 16 17.63 18.29 -4.36
CA SER A 16 16.81 19.09 -3.45
C SER A 16 15.88 18.15 -2.69
N PHE A 17 16.14 17.92 -1.40
CA PHE A 17 15.22 17.21 -0.54
C PHE A 17 14.11 18.19 -0.14
N ALA A 18 13.02 18.21 -0.90
CA ALA A 18 11.83 18.93 -0.50
C ALA A 18 11.18 18.16 0.67
N PRO A 19 10.92 18.79 1.84
CA PRO A 19 10.17 18.14 2.89
C PRO A 19 8.78 17.77 2.37
N GLN A 20 8.46 16.49 2.41
CA GLN A 20 7.15 16.00 2.02
C GLN A 20 6.15 16.41 3.10
N GLU A 21 5.33 17.43 2.82
CA GLU A 21 4.31 17.91 3.74
C GLU A 21 3.32 16.78 4.04
N GLN A 22 3.36 16.25 5.26
CA GLN A 22 2.40 15.24 5.71
C GLN A 22 1.04 15.93 5.88
N GLN A 23 0.22 15.89 4.83
CA GLN A 23 -1.18 16.29 4.94
C GLN A 23 -1.88 15.36 5.93
N PHE A 24 -2.18 15.87 7.13
CA PHE A 24 -2.98 15.16 8.13
C PHE A 24 -4.44 15.10 7.67
N VAL A 25 -4.75 14.12 6.85
CA VAL A 25 -6.15 13.85 6.45
C VAL A 25 -6.87 13.26 7.67
N ARG A 26 -7.84 13.99 8.23
CA ARG A 26 -8.79 13.40 9.19
C ARG A 26 -9.74 12.49 8.41
N ILE A 27 -9.38 11.22 8.31
CA ILE A 27 -10.21 10.21 7.66
C ILE A 27 -11.29 9.78 8.66
N VAL A 28 -12.56 9.95 8.27
CA VAL A 28 -13.68 9.27 8.91
C VAL A 28 -13.89 7.94 8.20
N TRP A 29 -13.63 6.84 8.90
CA TRP A 29 -13.72 5.50 8.32
C TRP A 29 -15.17 5.05 8.16
N THR A 30 -15.53 4.66 6.94
CA THR A 30 -16.79 3.93 6.66
C THR A 30 -16.61 2.41 6.67
N ALA A 31 -15.36 1.94 6.72
CA ALA A 31 -15.01 0.53 6.86
C ALA A 31 -15.13 0.08 8.32
N HIS A 32 -15.36 -1.23 8.51
CA HIS A 32 -15.45 -1.87 9.81
C HIS A 32 -14.41 -2.99 9.89
N TRP A 33 -13.92 -3.26 11.10
CA TRP A 33 -13.11 -4.45 11.35
C TRP A 33 -13.92 -5.71 11.04
N ILE A 34 -13.26 -6.70 10.43
CA ILE A 34 -13.82 -8.01 10.12
C ILE A 34 -12.91 -9.09 10.70
N ASP A 35 -13.50 -10.19 11.15
CA ASP A 35 -12.79 -11.36 11.67
C ASP A 35 -13.42 -12.65 11.11
N VAL A 36 -12.80 -13.79 11.45
CA VAL A 36 -13.35 -15.11 11.11
C VAL A 36 -14.32 -15.52 12.21
N PRO A 37 -15.61 -15.78 11.89
CA PRO A 37 -16.59 -16.17 12.90
C PRO A 37 -16.16 -17.41 13.69
N GLY A 38 -16.20 -17.31 15.02
CA GLY A 38 -15.87 -18.41 15.93
C GLY A 38 -14.37 -18.71 16.07
N ALA A 39 -13.49 -17.98 15.39
CA ALA A 39 -12.05 -18.10 15.60
C ALA A 39 -11.64 -17.56 16.98
N SER A 40 -10.65 -18.19 17.59
CA SER A 40 -10.00 -17.69 18.80
C SER A 40 -9.35 -16.34 18.52
N LYS A 41 -9.50 -15.40 19.46
CA LYS A 41 -8.91 -14.05 19.37
C LYS A 41 -7.52 -13.97 19.99
N GLN A 42 -7.09 -15.03 20.66
CA GLN A 42 -5.82 -15.09 21.39
C GLN A 42 -4.82 -16.06 20.74
N ASP A 43 -5.31 -17.06 20.02
CA ASP A 43 -4.46 -18.05 19.38
C ASP A 43 -3.89 -17.53 18.06
N TYR A 44 -2.71 -18.05 17.70
CA TYR A 44 -2.11 -17.79 16.40
C TYR A 44 -2.97 -18.40 15.28
N GLY A 45 -3.26 -17.59 14.25
CA GLY A 45 -3.96 -18.04 13.06
C GLY A 45 -3.54 -17.26 11.82
N VAL A 46 -3.65 -17.90 10.66
CA VAL A 46 -3.51 -17.27 9.35
C VAL A 46 -4.84 -17.40 8.63
N TYR A 47 -5.50 -16.27 8.40
CA TYR A 47 -6.83 -16.20 7.80
C TYR A 47 -6.76 -15.55 6.43
N HIS A 48 -7.63 -15.99 5.52
CA HIS A 48 -7.71 -15.44 4.18
C HIS A 48 -9.05 -14.76 3.98
N PHE A 49 -9.01 -13.48 3.63
CA PHE A 49 -10.19 -12.71 3.26
C PHE A 49 -10.17 -12.46 1.76
N ARG A 50 -11.36 -12.50 1.14
CA ARG A 50 -11.49 -12.27 -0.30
C ARG A 50 -12.74 -11.46 -0.61
N ARG A 51 -12.57 -10.45 -1.46
CA ARG A 51 -13.69 -9.68 -2.02
C ARG A 51 -13.57 -9.60 -3.53
N THR A 52 -14.65 -9.95 -4.22
CA THR A 52 -14.77 -9.77 -5.67
C THR A 52 -15.70 -8.61 -5.95
N PHE A 53 -15.37 -7.80 -6.95
CA PHE A 53 -16.18 -6.66 -7.37
C PHE A 53 -15.99 -6.41 -8.87
N ASP A 54 -17.00 -5.83 -9.50
CA ASP A 54 -17.00 -5.46 -10.90
C ASP A 54 -16.83 -3.95 -11.06
N MET A 55 -16.18 -3.55 -12.15
CA MET A 55 -15.87 -2.16 -12.43
C MET A 55 -16.01 -1.89 -13.93
N ALA A 56 -16.73 -0.84 -14.32
CA ALA A 56 -16.99 -0.56 -15.74
C ALA A 56 -15.71 -0.23 -16.52
N THR A 57 -14.83 0.59 -15.92
CA THR A 57 -13.57 1.05 -16.53
C THR A 57 -12.43 1.02 -15.52
N LYS A 58 -11.19 0.86 -15.98
CA LYS A 58 -10.02 0.95 -15.11
C LYS A 58 -9.79 2.42 -14.71
N PRO A 59 -9.72 2.77 -13.41
CA PRO A 59 -9.44 4.12 -12.97
C PRO A 59 -7.94 4.43 -13.09
N ASP A 60 -7.61 5.71 -13.24
CA ASP A 60 -6.22 6.19 -13.23
C ASP A 60 -5.60 6.09 -11.84
N ARG A 61 -6.42 6.25 -10.78
CA ARG A 61 -5.99 6.21 -9.38
C ARG A 61 -7.08 5.58 -8.51
N LEU A 62 -6.70 4.64 -7.64
CA LEU A 62 -7.60 4.06 -6.64
C LEU A 62 -6.80 3.69 -5.39
N VAL A 63 -6.93 4.49 -4.34
CA VAL A 63 -6.22 4.29 -3.08
C VAL A 63 -7.04 3.42 -2.14
N VAL A 64 -6.43 2.34 -1.66
CA VAL A 64 -6.96 1.51 -0.58
C VAL A 64 -6.19 1.83 0.70
N TYR A 65 -6.95 2.11 1.76
CA TYR A 65 -6.42 2.20 3.11
C TYR A 65 -6.56 0.84 3.79
N VAL A 66 -5.45 0.26 4.24
CA VAL A 66 -5.44 -1.10 4.78
C VAL A 66 -4.66 -1.17 6.09
N SER A 67 -5.25 -1.84 7.06
CA SER A 67 -4.66 -2.21 8.35
C SER A 67 -5.04 -3.66 8.66
N GLY A 68 -4.41 -4.24 9.68
CA GLY A 68 -4.66 -5.61 10.10
C GLY A 68 -4.00 -5.88 11.45
N ASP A 69 -4.61 -6.76 12.25
CA ASP A 69 -4.03 -7.21 13.52
C ASP A 69 -3.50 -8.66 13.40
N ASN A 70 -2.21 -8.94 13.57
CA ASN A 70 -1.10 -7.98 13.69
C ASN A 70 -0.40 -7.71 12.35
N ARG A 71 -0.64 -8.55 11.33
CA ARG A 71 0.01 -8.48 10.01
C ARG A 71 -0.96 -8.86 8.88
N TYR A 72 -0.77 -8.29 7.70
CA TYR A 72 -1.48 -8.63 6.47
C TYR A 72 -0.53 -8.67 5.26
N GLN A 73 -0.97 -9.35 4.19
CA GLN A 73 -0.44 -9.21 2.84
C GLN A 73 -1.59 -8.91 1.88
N LEU A 74 -1.61 -7.73 1.25
CA LEU A 74 -2.70 -7.34 0.36
C LEU A 74 -2.36 -7.73 -1.08
N PHE A 75 -3.31 -8.39 -1.74
CA PHE A 75 -3.24 -8.82 -3.13
C PHE A 75 -4.37 -8.22 -3.95
N VAL A 76 -4.07 -7.84 -5.19
CA VAL A 76 -5.03 -7.38 -6.20
C VAL A 76 -4.85 -8.27 -7.43
N ASN A 77 -5.91 -8.96 -7.82
CA ASN A 77 -5.89 -9.91 -8.95
C ASN A 77 -4.71 -10.91 -8.88
N GLY A 78 -4.38 -11.37 -7.66
CA GLY A 78 -3.29 -12.33 -7.40
C GLY A 78 -1.89 -11.72 -7.27
N LYS A 79 -1.70 -10.42 -7.55
CA LYS A 79 -0.42 -9.73 -7.37
C LYS A 79 -0.37 -9.04 -6.00
N ARG A 80 0.66 -9.32 -5.20
CA ARG A 80 0.88 -8.62 -3.92
C ARG A 80 1.18 -7.14 -4.18
N VAL A 81 0.44 -6.26 -3.52
CA VAL A 81 0.58 -4.80 -3.66
C VAL A 81 1.05 -4.13 -2.37
N SER A 82 0.83 -4.76 -1.21
CA SER A 82 1.28 -4.23 0.08
C SER A 82 1.45 -5.35 1.11
N TRP A 83 2.19 -5.05 2.16
CA TRP A 83 2.29 -5.86 3.38
C TRP A 83 2.44 -4.91 4.57
N GLY A 84 1.92 -5.28 5.72
CA GLY A 84 1.89 -4.39 6.87
C GLY A 84 1.04 -4.95 8.00
N PRO A 85 0.43 -4.09 8.83
CA PRO A 85 0.80 -2.68 8.98
C PRO A 85 2.18 -2.53 9.64
N ALA A 86 2.72 -1.31 9.71
CA ALA A 86 3.79 -0.99 10.64
C ALA A 86 3.36 -1.30 12.09
N ARG A 87 4.32 -1.62 12.97
CA ARG A 87 4.01 -1.92 14.37
C ARG A 87 3.35 -0.71 15.03
N GLY A 88 2.21 -0.93 15.66
CA GLY A 88 1.49 0.04 16.49
C GLY A 88 1.41 -0.40 17.94
N ASP A 89 0.61 0.31 18.73
CA ASP A 89 0.22 -0.08 20.08
C ASP A 89 -1.29 -0.37 20.14
N LEU A 90 -1.79 -0.82 21.29
CA LEU A 90 -3.19 -1.23 21.48
C LEU A 90 -4.21 -0.12 21.21
N THR A 91 -3.78 1.14 21.25
CA THR A 91 -4.61 2.32 21.06
C THR A 91 -4.36 3.02 19.71
N HIS A 92 -3.28 2.67 19.01
CA HIS A 92 -2.85 3.34 17.78
C HIS A 92 -2.50 2.33 16.67
N TRP A 93 -3.53 1.89 15.95
CA TRP A 93 -3.38 1.09 14.73
C TRP A 93 -2.78 1.92 13.60
N ARG A 94 -1.73 1.40 12.96
CA ARG A 94 -1.17 1.98 11.73
C ARG A 94 -1.89 1.42 10.51
N TYR A 95 -1.97 2.20 9.45
CA TYR A 95 -2.54 1.78 8.16
C TYR A 95 -1.63 2.25 7.04
N GLU A 96 -1.70 1.57 5.90
CA GLU A 96 -1.05 1.98 4.66
C GLU A 96 -2.07 2.58 3.70
N ALA A 97 -1.67 3.60 2.94
CA ALA A 97 -2.45 4.14 1.82
C ALA A 97 -1.80 3.68 0.51
N VAL A 98 -2.42 2.72 -0.16
CA VAL A 98 -1.82 2.02 -1.31
C VAL A 98 -2.65 2.31 -2.55
N ASP A 99 -2.03 2.94 -3.57
CA ASP A 99 -2.67 3.05 -4.87
C ASP A 99 -2.59 1.71 -5.61
N ILE A 100 -3.75 1.14 -5.91
CA ILE A 100 -3.87 -0.16 -6.57
C ILE A 100 -4.32 -0.08 -8.02
N ALA A 101 -4.49 1.13 -8.57
CA ALA A 101 -5.00 1.33 -9.93
C ALA A 101 -4.22 0.53 -10.98
N ALA A 102 -2.90 0.44 -10.85
CA ALA A 102 -2.06 -0.25 -11.83
C ALA A 102 -2.41 -1.73 -12.00
N GLN A 103 -2.95 -2.38 -10.97
CA GLN A 103 -3.28 -3.80 -10.90
C GLN A 103 -4.76 -4.09 -11.22
N LEU A 104 -5.58 -3.05 -11.39
CA LEU A 104 -6.99 -3.17 -11.75
C LEU A 104 -7.20 -3.32 -13.26
N ARG A 105 -8.38 -3.84 -13.61
CA ARG A 105 -8.88 -3.98 -14.99
C ARG A 105 -10.36 -3.62 -15.06
N ALA A 106 -10.88 -3.33 -16.26
CA ALA A 106 -12.31 -3.32 -16.49
C ALA A 106 -12.90 -4.74 -16.27
N GLY A 107 -14.14 -4.80 -15.79
CA GLY A 107 -14.82 -6.02 -15.38
C GLY A 107 -14.42 -6.48 -13.97
N LYS A 108 -14.26 -7.79 -13.82
CA LYS A 108 -14.09 -8.46 -12.52
C LYS A 108 -12.69 -8.30 -11.93
N ASN A 109 -12.62 -7.80 -10.71
CA ASN A 109 -11.42 -7.67 -9.89
C ASN A 109 -11.57 -8.39 -8.56
N VAL A 110 -10.45 -8.83 -8.00
CA VAL A 110 -10.40 -9.54 -6.72
C VAL A 110 -9.38 -8.87 -5.80
N LEU A 111 -9.80 -8.53 -4.58
CA LEU A 111 -8.92 -8.25 -3.46
C LEU A 111 -8.80 -9.49 -2.57
N ALA A 112 -7.60 -9.76 -2.08
CA ALA A 112 -7.35 -10.78 -1.07
C ALA A 112 -6.35 -10.28 -0.01
N ALA A 113 -6.52 -10.72 1.24
CA ALA A 113 -5.66 -10.39 2.36
C ALA A 113 -5.52 -11.54 3.34
#